data_AF-A0A554KJX8-F1
#
_entry.id   AF-A0A554KJX8-F1
#
_cell.length_a   1.000
_cell.length_b   1.000
_cell.length_c   1.000
_cell.angle_alpha   90.00
_cell.angle_beta   90.00
_cell.angle_gamma   90.00
#
_symmetry.space_group_name_H-M   'P 1'
#
loop_
_entity.id
_entity.type
_entity.pdbx_description
1 polymer ?
#
loop_
_entity_poly.entity_id
_entity_poly.type
_entity_poly.pdbx_seq_one_letter_code
_entity_poly.pdbx_strand_id
1 'polypeptide(L)'
;MTIDACIAHAIQTDLDILEALPEVQEIPVEDLEMYIERYVLNIQRALARVIQERGEKFLKGKDAAGLCATCLEAGVNLPPSVLLKMCQTIIQLTTLDAELVLESQGTSLYYVKMAVG
;
A
#
# COMPACT_ATOMS: atom_id res chain seq x y z
N MET A 1 10.92 6.60 -2.49
CA MET A 1 9.83 6.66 -1.50
C MET A 1 10.18 5.74 -0.32
N THR A 2 9.84 6.14 0.91
CA THR A 2 9.94 5.23 2.06
C THR A 2 8.82 4.20 2.02
N ILE A 3 8.98 3.06 2.69
CA ILE A 3 7.93 2.04 2.73
C ILE A 3 6.63 2.61 3.31
N ASP A 4 6.71 3.50 4.30
CA ASP A 4 5.56 4.18 4.89
C ASP A 4 4.80 5.05 3.87
N ALA A 5 5.52 5.72 2.97
CA ALA A 5 4.91 6.51 1.90
C ALA A 5 4.24 5.60 0.86
N CYS A 6 4.83 4.45 0.52
CA CYS A 6 4.22 3.48 -0.39
C CYS A 6 2.94 2.87 0.22
N ILE A 7 2.96 2.54 1.53
CA ILE A 7 1.79 2.03 2.24
C ILE A 7 0.69 3.10 2.27
N ALA A 8 1.03 4.34 2.63
CA ALA A 8 0.06 5.44 2.67
C ALA A 8 -0.60 5.66 1.30
N HIS A 9 0.20 5.60 0.22
CA HIS A 9 -0.33 5.71 -1.14
C HIS A 9 -1.26 4.54 -1.49
N ALA A 10 -0.85 3.30 -1.21
CA ALA A 10 -1.68 2.13 -1.48
C ALA A 10 -3.00 2.15 -0.69
N ILE A 11 -2.99 2.60 0.56
CA ILE A 11 -4.22 2.83 1.34
C ILE A 11 -5.10 3.87 0.63
N GLN A 12 -4.53 5.01 0.25
CA GLN A 12 -5.30 6.08 -0.38
C GLN A 12 -5.91 5.67 -1.72
N THR A 13 -5.24 4.81 -2.49
CA THR A 13 -5.65 4.43 -3.84
C THR A 13 -6.52 3.18 -3.88
N ASP A 14 -6.21 2.17 -3.05
CA ASP A 14 -6.79 0.83 -3.20
C ASP A 14 -7.74 0.44 -2.06
N LEU A 15 -7.76 1.17 -0.95
CA LEU A 15 -8.64 0.84 0.17
C LEU A 15 -10.08 1.22 -0.15
N ASP A 16 -10.90 0.22 -0.43
CA ASP A 16 -12.35 0.36 -0.47
C ASP A 16 -12.92 0.16 0.94
N ILE A 17 -13.32 1.27 1.58
CA ILE A 17 -13.88 1.26 2.94
C ILE A 17 -15.20 0.49 3.01
N LEU A 18 -16.02 0.48 1.96
CA LEU A 18 -17.30 -0.22 1.98
C LEU A 18 -17.12 -1.74 1.84
N GLU A 19 -16.10 -2.17 1.08
CA GLU A 19 -15.71 -3.59 1.00
C GLU A 19 -15.04 -4.05 2.30
N ALA A 20 -14.20 -3.19 2.89
CA ALA A 20 -13.40 -3.52 4.07
C ALA A 20 -14.15 -3.42 5.40
N LEU A 21 -15.15 -2.54 5.50
CA LEU A 21 -15.98 -2.26 6.68
C LEU A 21 -17.46 -2.18 6.27
N PRO A 22 -18.12 -3.29 5.93
CA PRO A 22 -19.53 -3.26 5.56
C PRO A 22 -20.44 -2.67 6.65
N GLU A 23 -20.06 -2.81 7.93
CA GLU A 23 -20.78 -2.26 9.08
C GLU A 23 -20.77 -0.73 9.15
N VAL A 24 -19.92 -0.04 8.36
CA VAL A 24 -19.81 1.42 8.34
C VAL A 24 -21.14 2.10 7.97
N GLN A 25 -22.04 1.38 7.31
CA GLN A 25 -23.39 1.84 6.96
C GLN A 25 -24.33 1.93 8.17
N GLU A 26 -24.01 1.24 9.27
CA GLU A 26 -24.79 1.23 10.51
C GLU A 26 -24.24 2.22 11.55
N ILE A 27 -23.10 2.85 11.28
CA ILE A 27 -22.45 3.79 12.19
C ILE A 27 -23.11 5.18 12.05
N PRO A 28 -23.45 5.84 13.17
CA PRO A 28 -23.92 7.22 13.14
C PRO A 28 -22.91 8.15 12.44
N VAL A 29 -23.41 9.10 11.65
CA VAL A 29 -22.55 9.99 10.83
C VAL A 29 -21.55 10.76 11.70
N GLU A 30 -21.95 11.14 12.90
CA GLU A 30 -21.11 11.82 13.89
C GLU A 30 -19.91 11.00 14.37
N ASP A 31 -19.98 9.67 14.34
CA ASP A 31 -18.91 8.77 14.78
C ASP A 31 -18.08 8.23 13.61
N LEU A 32 -18.56 8.42 12.38
CA LEU A 32 -18.04 7.80 11.16
C LEU A 32 -16.59 8.18 10.87
N GLU A 33 -16.27 9.48 10.93
CA GLU A 33 -14.95 10.02 10.63
C GLU A 33 -13.88 9.41 11.55
N MET A 34 -14.14 9.45 12.87
CA MET A 34 -13.24 8.89 13.88
C MET A 34 -13.08 7.38 13.73
N TYR A 35 -14.16 6.67 13.37
CA TYR A 35 -14.10 5.21 13.16
C TYR A 35 -13.20 4.86 11.98
N ILE A 36 -13.40 5.51 10.83
CA ILE A 36 -12.61 5.29 9.62
C ILE A 36 -11.15 5.68 9.86
N GLU A 37 -10.88 6.82 10.51
CA GLU A 37 -9.51 7.26 10.79
C GLU A 37 -8.75 6.23 11.64
N ARG A 38 -9.39 5.73 12.71
CA ARG A 38 -8.80 4.69 13.56
C ARG A 38 -8.54 3.41 12.78
N TYR A 39 -9.47 3.02 11.91
CA TYR A 39 -9.31 1.83 11.08
C TYR A 39 -8.12 1.95 10.12
N VAL A 40 -8.04 3.07 9.40
CA VAL A 40 -6.94 3.35 8.46
C VAL A 40 -5.59 3.37 9.18
N LEU A 41 -5.50 4.04 10.34
CA LEU A 41 -4.28 4.07 11.15
C LEU A 41 -3.85 2.68 11.62
N ASN A 42 -4.80 1.82 11.98
CA ASN A 42 -4.51 0.45 12.39
C ASN A 42 -3.98 -0.39 11.23
N ILE A 43 -4.59 -0.28 10.04
CA ILE A 43 -4.07 -0.94 8.83
C ILE A 43 -2.65 -0.46 8.52
N GLN A 44 -2.43 0.85 8.50
CA GLN A 44 -1.13 1.42 8.17
C GLN A 44 -0.04 0.89 9.11
N ARG A 45 -0.30 0.88 10.42
CA ARG A 45 0.64 0.33 11.42
C ARG A 45 0.86 -1.18 11.24
N ALA A 46 -0.20 -1.94 11.00
CA ALA A 46 -0.11 -3.38 10.81
C ALA A 46 0.72 -3.74 9.57
N LEU A 47 0.44 -3.08 8.44
CA LEU A 47 1.22 -3.24 7.20
C LEU A 47 2.68 -2.84 7.39
N ALA A 48 2.94 -1.66 7.95
CA ALA A 48 4.30 -1.16 8.15
C ALA A 48 5.12 -2.14 9.00
N ARG A 49 4.54 -2.62 10.11
CA ARG A 49 5.16 -3.61 10.98
C ARG A 49 5.50 -4.89 10.21
N VAL A 50 4.52 -5.51 9.54
CA VAL A 50 4.72 -6.81 8.89
C VAL A 50 5.72 -6.70 7.74
N ILE A 51 5.65 -5.62 6.95
CA ILE A 51 6.53 -5.43 5.80
C ILE A 51 7.97 -5.18 6.28
N GLN A 52 8.17 -4.40 7.35
CA GLN A 52 9.49 -4.18 7.93
C GLN A 52 10.08 -5.46 8.55
N GLU A 53 9.26 -6.27 9.23
CA GLU A 53 9.74 -7.50 9.89
C GLU A 53 9.98 -8.66 8.91
N ARG A 54 9.15 -8.79 7.85
CA ARG A 54 9.09 -10.02 7.02
C ARG A 54 9.00 -9.76 5.51
N GLY A 55 8.78 -8.52 5.10
CA GLY A 55 8.43 -8.14 3.73
C GLY A 55 9.60 -8.04 2.75
N GLU A 56 10.83 -7.84 3.22
CA GLU A 56 11.99 -7.51 2.36
C GLU A 56 12.20 -8.52 1.23
N LYS A 57 12.08 -9.82 1.52
CA LYS A 57 12.25 -10.88 0.51
C LYS A 57 11.22 -10.79 -0.62
N PHE A 58 9.99 -10.40 -0.31
CA PHE A 58 8.90 -10.29 -1.29
C PHE A 58 9.01 -9.00 -2.09
N LEU A 59 9.43 -7.90 -1.45
CA LEU A 59 9.72 -6.65 -2.14
C LEU A 59 10.84 -6.84 -3.19
N LYS A 60 11.95 -7.48 -2.80
CA LYS A 60 13.05 -7.80 -3.73
C LYS A 60 12.63 -8.78 -4.82
N GLY A 61 11.79 -9.75 -4.48
CA GLY A 61 11.26 -10.75 -5.42
C GLY A 61 10.11 -10.24 -6.29
N LYS A 62 9.63 -9.00 -6.09
CA LYS A 62 8.43 -8.45 -6.73
C LYS A 62 7.19 -9.36 -6.57
N ASP A 63 7.10 -10.06 -5.44
CA ASP A 63 6.07 -11.05 -5.15
C ASP A 63 4.92 -10.48 -4.30
N ALA A 64 3.92 -9.92 -4.97
CA ALA A 64 2.76 -9.34 -4.29
C ALA A 64 1.90 -10.38 -3.58
N ALA A 65 1.80 -11.59 -4.13
CA ALA A 65 0.99 -12.65 -3.56
C ALA A 65 1.61 -13.18 -2.27
N GLY A 66 2.93 -13.40 -2.24
CA GLY A 66 3.66 -13.79 -1.05
C GLY A 66 3.64 -12.71 0.05
N LEU A 67 3.71 -11.43 -0.34
CA LEU A 67 3.55 -10.32 0.60
C LEU A 67 2.14 -10.30 1.21
N CYS A 68 1.10 -10.44 0.38
CA CYS A 68 -0.29 -10.51 0.82
C CYS A 68 -0.53 -11.68 1.78
N ALA A 69 -0.07 -12.89 1.44
CA ALA A 69 -0.17 -14.06 2.29
C ALA A 69 0.48 -13.83 3.67
N THR A 70 1.67 -13.21 3.68
CA THR A 70 2.37 -12.89 4.93
C THR A 70 1.61 -11.87 5.79
N CYS A 71 0.99 -10.86 5.16
CA CYS A 71 0.14 -9.90 5.85
C CYS A 71 -1.12 -10.57 6.44
N LEU A 72 -1.76 -11.49 5.70
CA LEU A 72 -2.91 -12.26 6.21
C LEU A 72 -2.51 -13.15 7.40
N GLU A 73 -1.41 -13.89 7.30
CA GLU A 73 -0.88 -14.73 8.39
C GLU A 73 -0.53 -13.92 9.64
N ALA A 74 -0.12 -12.67 9.47
CA ALA A 74 0.18 -11.75 10.56
C ALA A 74 -1.07 -11.07 11.16
N GLY A 75 -2.26 -11.33 10.61
CA GLY A 75 -3.52 -10.80 11.13
C GLY A 75 -3.90 -9.41 10.63
N VAL A 76 -3.40 -8.98 9.47
CA VAL A 76 -3.89 -7.74 8.83
C VAL A 76 -5.35 -7.94 8.44
N ASN A 77 -6.24 -7.19 9.10
CA ASN A 77 -7.69 -7.35 8.95
C ASN A 77 -8.24 -6.58 7.74
N LEU A 78 -7.99 -7.13 6.55
CA LEU A 78 -8.50 -6.64 5.27
C LEU A 78 -9.04 -7.81 4.43
N PRO A 79 -10.05 -7.58 3.58
CA PRO A 79 -10.43 -8.54 2.56
C PRO A 79 -9.21 -8.94 1.69
N PRO A 80 -9.01 -10.23 1.38
CA PRO A 80 -7.84 -10.68 0.61
C PRO A 80 -7.70 -10.00 -0.76
N SER A 81 -8.83 -9.70 -1.42
CA SER A 81 -8.92 -8.96 -2.69
C SER A 81 -8.31 -7.56 -2.57
N VAL A 82 -8.71 -6.81 -1.55
CA VAL A 82 -8.25 -5.44 -1.27
C VAL A 82 -6.77 -5.46 -0.88
N LEU A 83 -6.40 -6.34 0.04
CA LEU A 83 -5.02 -6.45 0.51
C LEU A 83 -4.04 -6.82 -0.62
N LEU A 84 -4.45 -7.72 -1.53
CA LEU A 84 -3.62 -8.08 -2.68
C LEU A 84 -3.38 -6.88 -3.60
N LYS A 85 -4.40 -6.07 -3.89
CA LYS A 85 -4.24 -4.84 -4.70
C LYS A 85 -3.26 -3.88 -4.03
N MET A 86 -3.41 -3.63 -2.73
CA MET A 86 -2.49 -2.78 -1.97
C MET A 86 -1.05 -3.31 -2.02
N CYS A 87 -0.84 -4.62 -1.86
CA CYS A 87 0.49 -5.22 -1.98
C CYS A 87 1.09 -5.07 -3.39
N GLN A 88 0.27 -5.15 -4.43
CA GLN A 88 0.71 -4.89 -5.81
C GLN A 88 1.17 -3.43 -5.97
N THR A 89 0.38 -2.46 -5.50
CA THR A 89 0.72 -1.03 -5.55
C THR A 89 2.00 -0.73 -4.78
N ILE A 90 2.17 -1.28 -3.57
CA ILE A 90 3.41 -1.12 -2.78
C ILE A 90 4.63 -1.64 -3.55
N ILE A 91 4.52 -2.82 -4.18
CA ILE A 91 5.63 -3.39 -4.98
C ILE A 91 5.93 -2.54 -6.20
N GLN A 92 4.90 -2.03 -6.88
CA GLN A 92 5.09 -1.15 -8.04
C GLN A 92 5.83 0.13 -7.64
N LEU A 93 5.41 0.80 -6.57
CA LEU A 93 6.03 2.04 -6.10
C LEU A 93 7.48 1.83 -5.65
N THR A 94 7.74 0.74 -4.92
CA THR A 94 9.11 0.39 -4.49
C THR A 94 10.01 -0.01 -5.66
N THR A 95 9.45 -0.50 -6.77
CA THR A 95 10.19 -0.83 -7.99
C THR A 95 10.56 0.42 -8.78
N LEU A 96 9.63 1.38 -8.93
CA LEU A 96 9.86 2.64 -9.65
C LEU A 96 11.04 3.44 -9.08
N ASP A 97 11.17 3.48 -7.75
CA ASP A 97 12.34 4.11 -7.11
C ASP A 97 13.65 3.37 -7.39
N ALA A 98 13.63 2.04 -7.42
CA ALA A 98 14.83 1.24 -7.65
C ALA A 98 15.38 1.47 -9.07
N GLU A 99 14.51 1.62 -10.06
CA GLU A 99 14.88 1.91 -11.45
C GLU A 99 15.45 3.34 -11.58
N LEU A 100 14.85 4.34 -10.93
CA LEU A 100 15.35 5.72 -10.91
C LEU A 100 16.76 5.84 -10.26
N VAL A 101 17.03 5.08 -9.20
CA VAL A 101 18.35 5.09 -8.53
C VAL A 101 19.42 4.46 -9.42
N LEU A 102 19.09 3.40 -10.16
CA LEU A 102 20.03 2.75 -11.08
C LEU A 102 20.36 3.63 -12.30
N GLU A 103 19.38 4.32 -12.87
CA GLU A 103 19.59 5.26 -13.97
C GLU A 103 20.47 6.45 -13.55
N SER A 104 20.40 6.88 -12.29
CA SER A 104 21.20 8.00 -11.78
C SER A 104 22.71 7.72 -11.68
N GLN A 105 23.18 6.47 -11.78
CA GLN A 105 24.61 6.14 -11.69
C GLN A 105 25.31 5.95 -13.05
N GLY A 106 24.63 6.21 -14.16
CA GLY A 106 25.21 5.97 -15.48
C GLY A 106 24.55 6.76 -16.61
N THR A 107 24.80 8.08 -16.66
CA THR A 107 24.54 8.97 -17.82
C THR A 107 23.08 9.42 -18.00
N SER A 108 22.89 10.74 -17.97
CA SER A 108 21.64 11.50 -18.22
C SER A 108 20.99 11.22 -19.59
N LEU A 109 19.65 11.17 -19.66
CA LEU A 109 18.85 11.90 -20.67
C LEU A 109 17.31 11.83 -20.46
N TYR A 110 16.74 13.03 -20.39
CA TYR A 110 15.38 13.50 -20.71
C TYR A 110 14.41 12.63 -21.53
N TYR A 111 13.14 12.57 -21.09
CA TYR A 111 11.87 12.64 -21.87
C TYR A 111 10.78 13.12 -20.90
N VAL A 112 10.15 14.30 -20.92
CA VAL A 112 9.34 15.06 -21.90
C VAL A 112 8.04 14.37 -22.35
N LYS A 113 6.91 15.05 -22.01
CA LYS A 113 5.52 15.04 -22.57
C LYS A 113 4.56 13.94 -22.05
N MET A 114 3.34 14.21 -21.56
CA MET A 114 2.27 15.14 -21.99
C MET A 114 1.22 15.40 -20.87
N ALA A 115 0.73 16.64 -20.74
CA ALA A 115 -0.68 17.05 -20.48
C ALA A 115 -0.70 18.60 -20.46
N VAL A 116 -0.95 19.31 -21.56
CA VAL A 116 -2.25 19.70 -22.17
C VAL A 116 -3.21 20.34 -21.15
N GLY A 117 -3.39 21.66 -21.31
CA GLY A 117 -4.29 22.54 -20.56
C GLY A 117 -3.86 23.98 -20.75
#